data_AF-H2Y8X7-F1
#
_entry.id   AF-H2Y8X7-F1
#
_cell.length_a   1.000
_cell.length_b   1.000
_cell.length_c   1.000
_cell.angle_alpha   90.00
_cell.angle_beta   90.00
_cell.angle_gamma   90.00
#
_symmetry.space_group_name_H-M   'P 1'
#
loop_
_entity.id
_entity.type
_entity.pdbx_description
1 polymer ?
#
loop_
_entity_poly.entity_id
_entity_poly.type
_entity_poly.pdbx_seq_one_letter_code
_entity_poly.pdbx_strand_id
1 'polypeptide(L)'
;VYQPYARQPFARQPYARQPYTEQPCYRGPSVRQPCFPETTLDEPCFPETTLDEPCIPETTFDEPCNPKFLIDEPCMPEILIDEPCIPETTFDEPCIPETTIDEPCIPEATFDEPCIPETTIDEPCIPETTFDEPCIPETTFGEPCIPETK
;
A
#
# COMPACT_ATOMS: atom_id res chain seq x y z
N VAL A 1 10.36 50.74 -24.70
CA VAL A 1 10.21 50.12 -23.37
C VAL A 1 9.62 48.74 -23.59
N TYR A 2 10.44 47.71 -23.51
CA TYR A 2 10.07 46.32 -23.82
C TYR A 2 9.56 45.66 -22.53
N GLN A 3 8.33 45.13 -22.54
CA GLN A 3 7.80 44.32 -21.44
C GLN A 3 8.40 42.91 -21.53
N PRO A 4 9.04 42.38 -20.47
CA PRO A 4 9.50 41.00 -20.47
C PRO A 4 8.32 40.07 -20.19
N TYR A 5 8.09 39.12 -21.09
CA TYR A 5 7.20 37.99 -20.91
C TYR A 5 7.64 37.16 -19.70
N ALA A 6 6.73 36.99 -18.73
CA ALA A 6 6.94 36.07 -17.62
C ALA A 6 6.97 34.63 -18.16
N ARG A 7 8.11 33.95 -18.00
CA ARG A 7 8.21 32.50 -18.25
C ARG A 7 7.42 31.78 -17.16
N GLN A 8 6.39 31.03 -17.55
CA GLN A 8 5.73 30.08 -16.67
C GLN A 8 6.79 29.12 -16.11
N PRO A 9 6.84 28.86 -14.79
CA PRO A 9 7.69 27.81 -14.26
C PRO A 9 7.16 26.47 -14.78
N PHE A 10 8.00 25.77 -15.53
CA PHE A 10 7.79 24.36 -15.85
C PHE A 10 7.69 23.60 -14.51
N ALA A 11 6.50 23.06 -14.22
CA ALA A 11 6.34 22.11 -13.13
C ALA A 11 7.28 20.93 -13.40
N ARG A 12 8.32 20.79 -12.57
CA ARG A 12 9.12 19.56 -12.54
C ARG A 12 8.19 18.47 -12.03
N GLN A 13 7.79 17.55 -12.90
CA GLN A 13 7.20 16.29 -12.47
C GLN A 13 8.19 15.61 -11.51
N PRO A 14 7.80 15.28 -10.27
CA PRO A 14 8.65 14.52 -9.38
C PRO A 14 8.60 13.07 -9.84
N TYR A 15 9.57 12.68 -10.66
CA TYR A 15 9.88 11.27 -10.86
C TYR A 15 10.42 10.75 -9.51
N ALA A 16 9.60 10.03 -8.76
CA ALA A 16 10.06 9.26 -7.62
C ALA A 16 10.99 8.15 -8.14
N ARG A 17 12.15 8.01 -7.52
CA ARG A 17 13.13 6.97 -7.85
C ARG A 17 12.58 5.63 -7.37
N GLN A 18 12.59 4.61 -8.24
CA GLN A 18 12.46 3.20 -7.87
C GLN A 18 13.50 2.84 -6.80
N PRO A 19 13.11 2.54 -5.55
CA PRO A 19 14.03 1.95 -4.60
C PRO A 19 14.15 0.45 -4.93
N TYR A 20 15.08 0.10 -5.82
CA TYR A 20 15.50 -1.29 -6.02
C TYR A 20 16.49 -1.65 -4.89
N THR A 21 16.12 -2.52 -3.96
CA THR A 21 16.99 -2.93 -2.84
C THR A 21 17.39 -4.39 -2.97
N GLU A 22 18.67 -4.65 -3.26
CA GLU A 22 19.29 -5.99 -3.30
C GLU A 22 19.85 -6.44 -1.91
N GLN A 23 19.14 -6.09 -0.83
CA GLN A 23 19.50 -6.46 0.55
C GLN A 23 18.23 -6.61 1.38
N PRO A 24 18.23 -7.42 2.47
CA PRO A 24 17.12 -7.47 3.42
C PRO A 24 16.79 -6.07 3.90
N CYS A 25 15.68 -5.53 3.41
CA CYS A 25 15.29 -4.15 3.65
C CYS A 25 14.52 -4.09 4.98
N TYR A 26 15.14 -3.43 5.96
CA TYR A 26 14.53 -3.17 7.27
C TYR A 26 13.79 -1.83 7.31
N ARG A 27 13.81 -1.06 6.21
CA ARG A 27 13.24 0.29 6.15
C ARG A 27 12.68 0.54 4.75
N GLY A 28 11.37 0.70 4.67
CA GLY A 28 10.67 1.10 3.46
C GLY A 28 10.81 2.60 3.19
N PRO A 29 10.23 3.08 2.08
CA PRO A 29 10.22 4.51 1.75
C PRO A 29 9.44 5.32 2.80
N SER A 30 9.94 6.51 3.10
CA SER A 30 9.18 7.57 3.78
C SER A 30 8.96 8.69 2.78
N VAL A 31 7.69 8.98 2.51
CA VAL A 31 7.29 9.96 1.51
C VAL A 31 6.91 11.28 2.20
N ARG A 32 7.38 12.40 1.62
CA ARG A 32 7.12 13.76 2.13
C ARG A 32 6.66 14.74 1.06
N GLN A 33 6.20 14.22 -0.07
CA GLN A 33 5.47 14.96 -1.11
C GLN A 33 4.50 14.01 -1.80
N PRO A 34 3.39 14.51 -2.39
CA PRO A 34 2.49 13.64 -3.13
C PRO A 34 3.20 12.84 -4.22
N CYS A 35 3.00 11.52 -4.23
CA CYS A 35 3.74 10.64 -5.15
C CYS A 35 3.00 9.35 -5.52
N PHE A 36 3.61 8.66 -6.48
CA PHE A 36 3.17 7.37 -7.04
C PHE A 36 4.37 6.41 -6.97
N PRO A 37 4.71 5.88 -5.79
CA PRO A 37 5.88 5.03 -5.64
C PRO A 37 5.55 3.59 -6.09
N GLU A 38 6.44 3.00 -6.87
CA GLU A 38 6.41 1.57 -7.22
C GLU A 38 7.48 0.86 -6.39
N THR A 39 7.10 -0.22 -5.69
CA THR A 39 8.01 -1.03 -4.87
C THR A 39 7.82 -2.50 -5.18
N THR A 40 8.90 -3.20 -5.53
CA THR A 40 8.92 -4.66 -5.67
C THR A 40 9.90 -5.22 -4.65
N LEU A 41 9.48 -6.23 -3.89
CA LEU A 41 10.32 -6.90 -2.91
C LEU A 41 10.66 -8.30 -3.39
N ASP A 42 11.79 -8.40 -4.08
CA ASP A 42 12.34 -9.60 -4.71
C ASP A 42 13.25 -10.42 -3.77
N GLU A 43 13.27 -10.12 -2.46
CA GLU A 43 14.05 -10.86 -1.45
C GLU A 43 13.29 -10.89 -0.12
N PRO A 44 13.50 -11.94 0.72
CA PRO A 44 12.87 -12.01 2.03
C PRO A 44 13.16 -10.80 2.90
N CYS A 45 12.12 -10.12 3.36
CA CYS A 45 12.24 -8.80 3.98
C CYS A 45 11.16 -8.46 5.02
N PHE A 46 11.44 -7.40 5.79
CA PHE A 46 10.58 -6.88 6.86
C PHE A 46 10.54 -5.34 6.78
N PRO A 47 9.98 -4.77 5.70
CA PRO A 47 10.00 -3.34 5.48
C PRO A 47 9.00 -2.62 6.41
N GLU A 48 9.37 -1.43 6.85
CA GLU A 48 8.45 -0.47 7.50
C GLU A 48 8.31 0.76 6.62
N THR A 49 7.09 1.04 6.16
CA THR A 49 6.75 2.14 5.25
C THR A 49 5.82 3.12 5.95
N THR A 50 6.12 4.42 5.83
CA THR A 50 5.29 5.50 6.37
C THR A 50 4.95 6.49 5.26
N LEU A 51 3.66 6.74 5.02
CA LEU A 51 3.18 7.68 4.02
C LEU A 51 2.51 8.87 4.71
N ASP A 52 3.27 9.97 4.82
CA ASP A 52 2.85 11.19 5.52
C ASP A 52 2.31 12.27 4.55
N GLU A 53 2.01 11.90 3.31
CA GLU A 53 1.47 12.77 2.26
C GLU A 53 0.55 11.96 1.33
N PRO A 54 -0.33 12.61 0.55
CA PRO A 54 -1.22 11.89 -0.35
C PRO A 54 -0.50 11.05 -1.41
N CYS A 55 -0.74 9.75 -1.44
CA CYS A 55 0.01 8.81 -2.28
C CYS A 55 -0.88 7.77 -2.98
N ILE A 56 -0.39 7.24 -4.10
CA ILE A 56 -0.94 6.07 -4.77
C ILE A 56 0.20 5.07 -4.94
N PRO A 57 0.54 4.29 -3.89
CA PRO A 57 1.63 3.32 -3.93
C PRO A 57 1.22 2.04 -4.63
N GLU A 58 2.09 1.53 -5.49
CA GLU A 58 2.01 0.19 -6.06
C GLU A 58 3.08 -0.67 -5.40
N THR A 59 2.70 -1.78 -4.77
CA THR A 59 3.62 -2.69 -4.09
C THR A 59 3.40 -4.13 -4.49
N THR A 60 4.49 -4.81 -4.86
CA THR A 60 4.51 -6.23 -5.19
C THR A 60 5.45 -6.98 -4.25
N PHE A 61 5.00 -8.11 -3.73
CA PHE A 61 5.77 -9.00 -2.86
C PHE A 61 6.01 -10.33 -3.58
N ASP A 62 7.22 -10.49 -4.12
CA ASP A 62 7.65 -11.65 -4.91
C ASP A 62 8.51 -12.64 -4.11
N GLU A 63 8.71 -12.39 -2.82
CA GLU A 63 9.42 -13.26 -1.86
C GLU A 63 8.79 -13.16 -0.46
N PRO A 64 9.00 -14.16 0.42
CA PRO A 64 8.36 -14.19 1.74
C PRO A 64 8.64 -12.95 2.60
N CYS A 65 7.59 -12.30 3.07
CA CYS A 65 7.68 -10.97 3.64
C CYS A 65 6.78 -10.73 4.87
N ASN A 66 7.15 -9.75 5.70
CA ASN A 66 6.26 -9.22 6.75
C ASN A 66 6.38 -7.70 6.78
N PRO A 67 5.63 -7.01 5.90
CA PRO A 67 5.69 -5.57 5.74
C PRO A 67 4.76 -4.88 6.75
N LYS A 68 5.17 -3.69 7.21
CA LYS A 68 4.35 -2.80 8.02
C LYS A 68 4.12 -1.49 7.30
N PHE A 69 2.87 -1.06 7.21
CA PHE A 69 2.48 0.21 6.62
C PHE A 69 1.73 1.06 7.63
N LEU A 70 2.17 2.31 7.79
CA LEU A 70 1.44 3.37 8.48
C LEU A 70 1.14 4.47 7.47
N ILE A 71 -0.13 4.79 7.31
CA ILE A 71 -0.59 5.73 6.29
C ILE A 71 -1.44 6.81 6.95
N ASP A 72 -0.86 7.99 7.07
CA ASP A 72 -1.38 9.11 7.85
C ASP A 72 -2.05 10.18 6.97
N GLU A 73 -2.15 9.95 5.66
CA GLU A 73 -2.73 10.86 4.67
C GLU A 73 -3.53 10.09 3.61
N PRO A 74 -4.47 10.74 2.89
CA PRO A 74 -5.33 10.07 1.93
C PRO A 74 -4.56 9.29 0.87
N CYS A 75 -4.92 8.02 0.68
CA CYS A 75 -4.17 7.13 -0.20
C CYS A 75 -5.06 6.14 -0.97
N MET A 76 -4.49 5.59 -2.04
CA MET A 76 -5.09 4.52 -2.84
C MET A 76 -4.00 3.49 -3.16
N PRO A 77 -3.65 2.61 -2.21
CA PRO A 77 -2.60 1.62 -2.43
C PRO A 77 -3.09 0.47 -3.29
N GLU A 78 -2.22 0.01 -4.19
CA GLU A 78 -2.38 -1.23 -4.95
C GLU A 78 -1.33 -2.23 -4.44
N ILE A 79 -1.77 -3.37 -3.93
CA ILE A 79 -0.91 -4.39 -3.32
C ILE A 79 -1.13 -5.72 -4.02
N LEU A 80 -0.02 -6.35 -4.43
CA LEU A 80 0.00 -7.68 -5.02
C LEU A 80 0.93 -8.60 -4.21
N ILE A 81 0.41 -9.75 -3.78
CA ILE A 81 1.10 -10.73 -2.96
C ILE A 81 1.22 -12.04 -3.75
N ASP A 82 2.42 -12.31 -4.26
CA ASP A 82 2.76 -13.49 -5.07
C ASP A 82 3.58 -14.54 -4.30
N GLU A 83 3.90 -14.29 -3.03
CA GLU A 83 4.59 -15.21 -2.12
C GLU A 83 4.05 -15.08 -0.69
N PRO A 84 4.30 -16.04 0.22
CA PRO A 84 3.75 -16.02 1.57
C PRO A 84 4.12 -14.76 2.36
N CYS A 85 3.11 -13.97 2.73
CA CYS A 85 3.30 -12.72 3.46
C CYS A 85 2.37 -12.55 4.66
N ILE A 86 2.80 -11.69 5.59
CA ILE A 86 2.04 -11.31 6.79
C ILE A 86 2.07 -9.77 6.87
N PRO A 87 1.25 -9.06 6.07
CA PRO A 87 1.22 -7.61 6.08
C PRO A 87 0.43 -7.06 7.26
N GLU A 88 0.98 -6.04 7.92
CA GLU A 88 0.29 -5.21 8.90
C GLU A 88 0.08 -3.81 8.31
N THR A 89 -1.17 -3.33 8.26
CA THR A 89 -1.53 -2.04 7.66
C THR A 89 -2.42 -1.22 8.59
N THR A 90 -2.13 0.07 8.69
CA THR A 90 -2.96 1.04 9.42
C THR A 90 -3.19 2.27 8.55
N PHE A 91 -4.46 2.65 8.42
CA PHE A 91 -4.93 3.81 7.68
C PHE A 91 -5.62 4.79 8.63
N ASP A 92 -4.98 5.92 8.89
CA ASP A 92 -5.50 6.97 9.78
C ASP A 92 -6.34 8.01 9.03
N GLU A 93 -6.34 7.98 7.69
CA GLU A 93 -7.06 8.91 6.81
C GLU A 93 -7.81 8.13 5.70
N PRO A 94 -8.76 8.77 4.98
CA PRO A 94 -9.58 8.10 3.98
C PRO A 94 -8.77 7.39 2.90
N CYS A 95 -9.13 6.13 2.61
CA CYS A 95 -8.37 5.29 1.70
C CYS A 95 -9.23 4.35 0.85
N ILE A 96 -8.67 3.96 -0.29
CA ILE A 96 -9.27 2.96 -1.20
C ILE A 96 -8.17 1.95 -1.55
N PRO A 97 -7.91 0.96 -0.68
CA PRO A 97 -6.90 -0.05 -0.96
C PRO A 97 -7.43 -1.12 -1.92
N GLU A 98 -6.62 -1.48 -2.90
CA GLU A 98 -6.82 -2.64 -3.76
C GLU A 98 -5.76 -3.69 -3.41
N THR A 99 -6.18 -4.93 -3.16
CA THR A 99 -5.29 -6.02 -2.78
C THR A 99 -5.60 -7.31 -3.52
N THR A 100 -4.58 -7.90 -4.12
CA THR A 100 -4.63 -9.23 -4.76
C THR A 100 -3.69 -10.17 -4.02
N ILE A 101 -4.19 -11.36 -3.67
CA ILE A 101 -3.48 -12.36 -2.89
C ILE A 101 -3.51 -13.69 -3.66
N ASP A 102 -2.37 -14.04 -4.23
CA ASP A 102 -2.18 -15.24 -5.06
C ASP A 102 -1.42 -16.37 -4.33
N GLU A 103 -0.95 -16.12 -3.10
CA GLU A 103 -0.28 -17.09 -2.22
C GLU A 103 -0.77 -16.96 -0.76
N PRO A 104 -0.50 -17.95 0.13
CA PRO A 104 -0.99 -17.93 1.51
C PRO A 104 -0.61 -16.68 2.30
N CYS A 105 -1.62 -16.01 2.88
CA CYS A 105 -1.43 -14.72 3.54
C CYS A 105 -2.22 -14.60 4.86
N ILE A 106 -1.69 -13.81 5.78
CA ILE A 106 -2.36 -13.43 7.04
C ILE A 106 -2.32 -11.90 7.16
N PRO A 107 -3.20 -11.17 6.46
CA PRO A 107 -3.20 -9.72 6.50
C PRO A 107 -3.93 -9.19 7.74
N GLU A 108 -3.32 -8.20 8.40
CA GLU A 108 -3.92 -7.41 9.46
C GLU A 108 -4.12 -5.98 8.95
N ALA A 109 -5.36 -5.47 8.98
CA ALA A 109 -5.68 -4.12 8.54
C ALA A 109 -6.57 -3.39 9.54
N THR A 110 -6.21 -2.14 9.84
CA THR A 110 -7.01 -1.22 10.67
C THR A 110 -7.31 0.05 9.88
N PHE A 111 -8.57 0.48 9.91
CA PHE A 111 -9.05 1.67 9.24
C PHE A 111 -9.78 2.58 10.23
N ASP A 112 -9.18 3.73 10.50
CA ASP A 112 -9.71 4.70 11.47
C ASP A 112 -10.69 5.70 10.83
N GLU A 113 -10.60 5.88 9.52
CA GLU A 113 -11.42 6.79 8.70
C GLU A 113 -12.15 6.03 7.56
N PRO A 114 -13.11 6.66 6.84
CA PRO A 114 -13.90 5.99 5.81
C PRO A 114 -13.06 5.31 4.72
N CYS A 115 -13.42 4.07 4.42
CA CYS A 115 -12.69 3.22 3.48
C CYS A 115 -13.58 2.47 2.48
N ILE A 116 -12.96 2.10 1.36
CA ILE A 116 -13.55 1.20 0.34
C ILE A 116 -12.47 0.19 -0.08
N PRO A 117 -12.20 -0.85 0.72
CA PRO A 117 -11.22 -1.86 0.38
C PRO A 117 -11.79 -2.83 -0.65
N GLU A 118 -11.01 -3.11 -1.69
CA GLU A 118 -11.26 -4.15 -2.67
C GLU A 118 -10.19 -5.25 -2.53
N THR A 119 -10.63 -6.49 -2.36
CA THR A 119 -9.72 -7.61 -2.10
C THR A 119 -10.08 -8.84 -2.93
N THR A 120 -9.10 -9.39 -3.63
CA THR A 120 -9.19 -10.66 -4.36
C THR A 120 -8.22 -11.65 -3.75
N ILE A 121 -8.73 -12.84 -3.40
CA ILE A 121 -7.96 -13.89 -2.72
C ILE A 121 -8.12 -15.19 -3.50
N ASP A 122 -7.03 -15.67 -4.09
CA ASP A 122 -7.00 -16.91 -4.87
C ASP A 122 -6.43 -18.10 -4.09
N GLU A 123 -5.70 -17.87 -2.99
CA GLU A 123 -5.12 -18.91 -2.10
C GLU A 123 -5.59 -18.74 -0.63
N PRO A 124 -5.30 -19.70 0.28
CA PRO A 124 -5.76 -19.64 1.66
C PRO A 124 -5.33 -18.38 2.41
N CYS A 125 -6.30 -17.66 2.96
CA CYS A 125 -6.07 -16.40 3.68
C CYS A 125 -6.85 -16.35 5.00
N ILE A 126 -6.25 -15.72 6.01
CA ILE A 126 -6.88 -15.43 7.31
C ILE A 126 -6.78 -13.92 7.57
N PRO A 127 -7.66 -13.09 6.97
CA PRO A 127 -7.61 -11.66 7.16
C PRO A 127 -8.25 -11.25 8.49
N GLU A 128 -7.56 -10.38 9.23
CA GLU A 128 -8.08 -9.66 10.38
C GLU A 128 -8.26 -8.18 10.02
N THR A 129 -9.50 -7.70 10.06
CA THR A 129 -9.86 -6.34 9.64
C THR A 129 -10.63 -5.63 10.74
N THR A 130 -10.26 -4.39 11.05
CA THR A 130 -11.00 -3.54 12.00
C THR A 130 -11.39 -2.22 11.33
N PHE A 131 -12.64 -1.80 11.50
CA PHE A 131 -13.18 -0.55 10.96
C PHE A 131 -13.78 0.30 12.09
N ASP A 132 -13.20 1.48 12.36
CA ASP A 132 -13.73 2.41 13.37
C ASP A 132 -14.78 3.37 12.78
N GLU A 133 -14.69 3.67 11.48
CA GLU A 133 -15.61 4.50 10.70
C GLU A 133 -16.32 3.67 9.59
N PRO A 134 -17.33 4.21 8.89
CA PRO A 134 -18.05 3.49 7.85
C PRO A 134 -17.15 2.98 6.73
N CYS A 135 -17.23 1.67 6.45
CA CYS A 135 -16.50 1.04 5.36
C CYS A 135 -17.40 0.22 4.43
N ILE A 136 -17.03 0.15 3.15
CA ILE A 136 -17.71 -0.65 2.12
C ILE A 136 -16.70 -1.65 1.55
N PRO A 137 -16.51 -2.81 2.20
CA PRO A 137 -15.58 -3.81 1.70
C PRO A 137 -16.19 -4.64 0.56
N GLU A 138 -15.40 -4.85 -0.48
CA GLU A 138 -15.66 -5.85 -1.52
C GLU A 138 -14.56 -6.92 -1.47
N THR A 139 -14.95 -8.16 -1.22
CA THR A 139 -14.00 -9.28 -1.16
C THR A 139 -14.48 -10.45 -2.01
N THR A 140 -13.57 -10.98 -2.83
CA THR A 140 -13.78 -12.16 -3.65
C THR A 140 -12.80 -13.27 -3.26
N PHE A 141 -13.28 -14.52 -3.26
CA PHE A 141 -12.52 -15.68 -2.83
C PHE A 141 -12.57 -16.79 -3.89
N GLY A 142 -11.40 -17.22 -4.39
CA GLY A 142 -11.21 -18.41 -5.19
C GLY A 142 -11.10 -19.69 -4.35
N GLU A 143 -10.56 -19.57 -3.14
CA GLU A 143 -10.26 -20.66 -2.21
C GLU A 143 -10.80 -20.41 -0.79
N PRO A 144 -10.67 -21.37 0.16
CA PRO A 144 -11.17 -21.20 1.52
C PRO A 144 -10.49 -20.02 2.24
N CYS A 145 -11.28 -19.04 2.67
CA CYS A 145 -10.84 -17.94 3.52
C CYS A 145 -11.65 -17.89 4.81
N ILE A 146 -11.00 -17.52 5.91
CA ILE A 146 -11.61 -17.31 7.23
C ILE A 146 -11.43 -15.83 7.60
N PRO A 147 -12.33 -14.94 7.16
CA PRO A 147 -12.24 -13.54 7.52
C PRO A 147 -12.75 -13.27 8.93
N GLU A 148 -11.97 -12.51 9.69
CA GLU A 148 -12.40 -11.86 10.92
C GLU A 148 -12.50 -10.35 10.69
N THR A 149 -13.70 -9.81 10.90
CA THR A 149 -13.96 -8.37 10.75
C THR A 149 -14.60 -7.84 12.02
N LYS A 150 -14.07 -6.74 12.52
CA LYS A 150 -14.52 -6.08 13.74
C LYS A 150 -15.00 -4.66 13.48
#